data_AF-A0A946UQ60-F1
#
_entry.id   AF-A0A946UQ60-F1
#
_cell.length_a   1.000
_cell.length_b   1.000
_cell.length_c   1.000
_cell.angle_alpha   90.00
_cell.angle_beta   90.00
_cell.angle_gamma   90.00
#
_symmetry.space_group_name_H-M   'P 1'
#
loop_
_entity.id
_entity.type
_entity.pdbx_description
1 polymer ?
#
loop_
_entity_poly.entity_id
_entity_poly.type
_entity_poly.pdbx_seq_one_letter_code
_entity_poly.pdbx_strand_id
1 'polypeptide(L)'
;ELDPRNVASIESAAELRFESQGSAFPVTVSRLSPIVETDSRIQRGRFRFVEATAPIGASGEVVWRDAAGLLPITLIVQRDQQLGVFVADGQKARFMALPMAQEGRPARANLPPDTLLVVRGQSRLQDGDELSFSRP
;
A
#
# COMPACT_ATOMS: atom_id res chain seq x y z
N GLU A 1 -6.86 7.58 16.27
CA GLU A 1 -7.05 6.14 16.59
C GLU A 1 -6.64 5.33 15.38
N LEU A 2 -6.09 4.12 15.55
CA LEU A 2 -5.54 3.34 14.44
C LEU A 2 -6.19 1.95 14.39
N ASP A 3 -6.51 1.45 13.18
CA ASP A 3 -6.78 0.04 12.96
C ASP A 3 -5.45 -0.74 13.07
N PRO A 4 -5.35 -1.80 13.90
CA PRO A 4 -4.15 -2.61 14.07
C PRO A 4 -3.52 -3.09 12.76
N ARG A 5 -4.32 -3.33 11.72
CA ARG A 5 -3.85 -3.78 10.40
C ARG A 5 -3.01 -2.72 9.67
N ASN A 6 -3.18 -1.45 10.04
CA ASN A 6 -2.50 -0.32 9.39
C ASN A 6 -1.26 0.15 10.15
N VAL A 7 -0.99 -0.40 11.34
CA VAL A 7 0.10 0.05 12.21
C VAL A 7 1.48 -0.16 11.57
N ALA A 8 1.69 -1.30 10.92
CA ALA A 8 2.94 -1.56 10.19
C ALA A 8 3.17 -0.58 9.01
N SER A 9 2.09 -0.10 8.39
CA SER A 9 2.18 0.91 7.31
C SER A 9 2.57 2.28 7.85
N ILE A 10 2.12 2.63 9.07
CA ILE A 10 2.47 3.88 9.75
C ILE A 10 3.93 3.88 10.20
N GLU A 11 4.44 2.75 10.71
CA GLU A 11 5.85 2.63 11.11
C GLU A 11 6.81 2.73 9.92
N SER A 12 6.37 2.32 8.73
CA SER A 12 7.16 2.37 7.48
C SER A 12 6.83 3.57 6.59
N ALA A 13 5.95 4.48 7.04
CA ALA A 13 5.55 5.65 6.26
C ALA A 13 6.68 6.68 6.20
N ALA A 14 7.07 7.05 4.99
CA ALA A 14 8.06 8.11 4.77
C ALA A 14 7.53 9.51 5.09
N GLU A 15 6.20 9.68 5.05
CA GLU A 15 5.54 10.96 5.26
C GLU A 15 4.23 10.78 6.04
N LEU A 16 4.12 11.42 7.22
CA LEU A 16 2.93 11.49 8.04
C LEU A 16 2.54 12.94 8.28
N ARG A 17 1.24 13.23 8.17
CA ARG A 17 0.66 14.57 8.34
C ARG A 17 -0.58 14.48 9.23
N PHE A 18 -0.75 15.46 10.11
CA PHE A 18 -2.01 15.73 10.78
C PHE A 18 -2.77 16.79 9.98
N GLU A 19 -3.97 16.46 9.51
CA GLU A 19 -4.81 17.35 8.73
C GLU A 19 -5.97 17.86 9.60
N SER A 20 -6.10 19.17 9.73
CA SER A 20 -7.17 19.83 10.47
C SER A 20 -7.57 21.14 9.82
N GLN A 21 -8.86 21.33 9.59
CA GLN A 21 -9.45 22.56 9.02
C GLN A 21 -8.75 23.01 7.72
N GLY A 22 -8.41 22.05 6.84
CA GLY A 22 -7.75 22.30 5.56
C GLY A 22 -6.25 22.63 5.64
N SER A 23 -5.66 22.61 6.83
CA SER A 23 -4.22 22.75 7.05
C SER A 23 -3.59 21.39 7.36
N ALA A 24 -2.38 21.16 6.84
CA ALA A 24 -1.62 19.94 7.07
C ALA A 24 -0.34 20.25 7.86
N PHE A 25 -0.09 19.48 8.92
CA PHE A 25 1.02 19.66 9.84
C PHE A 25 1.88 18.39 9.86
N PRO A 26 3.19 18.44 9.59
CA PRO A 26 4.04 17.26 9.61
C PRO A 26 4.16 16.68 11.02
N VAL A 27 3.96 15.37 11.14
CA VAL A 27 4.03 14.65 12.42
C VAL A 27 4.93 13.43 12.32
N THR A 28 5.43 12.98 13.47
CA THR A 28 6.15 11.72 13.62
C THR A 28 5.53 10.89 14.74
N VAL A 29 5.66 9.56 14.65
CA VAL A 29 5.20 8.64 15.68
C VAL A 29 6.11 8.77 16.91
N SER A 30 5.55 9.19 18.04
CA SER A 30 6.29 9.25 19.32
C SER A 30 6.15 7.96 20.14
N ARG A 31 5.00 7.28 20.02
CA ARG A 31 4.71 6.02 20.70
C ARG A 31 3.51 5.35 20.05
N LEU A 32 3.58 4.03 19.85
CA LEU A 32 2.42 3.19 19.57
C LEU A 32 2.14 2.33 20.81
N SER A 33 0.90 2.27 21.26
CA SER A 33 0.50 1.35 22.32
C SER A 33 0.58 -0.08 21.78
N PRO A 34 1.22 -1.04 22.48
CA PRO A 34 1.18 -2.45 22.07
C PRO A 34 -0.19 -3.11 22.33
N ILE A 35 -1.05 -2.44 23.10
CA ILE A 35 -2.38 -2.94 23.46
C ILE A 35 -3.37 -2.55 22.38
N VAL A 36 -3.98 -3.56 21.77
CA VAL A 36 -5.18 -3.43 20.94
C VAL A 36 -6.38 -3.54 21.87
N GLU A 37 -7.25 -2.53 21.89
CA GLU A 37 -8.52 -2.60 22.62
C GLU A 37 -9.41 -3.65 21.94
N THR A 38 -9.72 -4.72 22.67
CA THR A 38 -10.37 -5.93 22.12
C THR A 38 -11.80 -5.70 21.64
N ASP A 39 -12.50 -4.75 22.24
CA ASP A 39 -13.91 -4.44 21.93
C ASP A 39 -14.04 -3.53 20.69
N SER A 40 -13.17 -2.53 20.58
CA SER A 40 -13.16 -1.57 19.47
C SER A 40 -12.23 -1.95 18.31
N ARG A 41 -11.32 -2.92 18.52
CA ARG A 41 -10.19 -3.22 17.63
C ARG A 41 -9.38 -1.97 17.29
N ILE A 42 -9.21 -1.06 18.26
CA ILE A 42 -8.44 0.17 18.09
C ILE A 42 -7.08 0.04 18.78
N GLN A 43 -6.05 0.52 18.11
CA GLN A 43 -4.73 0.75 18.69
C GLN A 43 -4.48 2.25 18.83
N ARG A 44 -4.04 2.68 20.01
CA ARG A 44 -3.73 4.09 20.28
C ARG A 44 -2.29 4.40 19.92
N GLY A 45 -2.09 5.42 19.08
CA GLY A 45 -0.79 6.00 18.75
C GLY A 45 -0.71 7.44 19.23
N ARG A 46 0.46 7.85 19.71
CA ARG A 46 0.79 9.23 20.04
C ARG A 46 1.78 9.78 19.03
N PHE A 47 1.42 10.91 18.44
CA PHE A 47 2.22 11.60 17.43
C PHE A 47 2.80 12.90 18.02
N ARG A 48 3.87 13.40 17.42
CA ARG A 48 4.48 14.69 17.74
C ARG A 48 4.65 15.49 16.46
N PHE A 49 4.32 16.77 16.49
CA PHE A 49 4.62 17.69 15.39
C PHE A 49 6.13 17.86 15.23
N VAL A 50 6.60 17.86 13.98
CA VAL A 50 8.02 18.05 13.65
C VAL A 50 8.37 19.53 13.63
N GLU A 51 7.48 20.36 13.10
CA GLU A 51 7.66 21.80 12.95
C GLU A 51 6.41 22.56 13.41
N ALA A 52 5.61 23.07 12.47
CA ALA A 52 4.37 23.78 12.77
C ALA A 52 3.38 22.88 13.51
N THR A 53 2.78 23.41 14.58
CA THR A 53 1.79 22.71 15.39
C THR A 53 0.39 23.17 15.05
N ALA A 54 -0.57 22.25 15.09
CA ALA A 54 -1.98 22.63 15.09
C ALA A 54 -2.35 23.36 16.39
N PRO A 55 -3.44 24.17 16.39
CA PRO A 55 -3.99 24.75 17.61
C PRO A 55 -4.31 23.69 18.67
N ILE A 56 -4.15 24.05 19.95
CA ILE A 56 -4.53 23.17 21.05
C ILE A 56 -6.03 22.87 20.97
N GLY A 57 -6.40 21.59 21.09
CA GLY A 57 -7.79 21.13 20.96
C GLY A 57 -8.27 20.92 19.52
N ALA A 58 -7.41 21.13 18.52
CA ALA A 58 -7.75 20.82 17.13
C ALA A 58 -8.04 19.32 16.95
N SER A 59 -9.16 19.03 16.29
CA SER A 59 -9.53 17.68 15.84
C SER A 59 -9.24 17.54 14.35
N GLY A 60 -8.89 16.33 13.91
CA GLY A 60 -8.43 16.09 12.55
C GLY A 60 -8.04 14.63 12.33
N GLU A 61 -7.51 14.36 11.15
CA GLU A 61 -7.09 13.04 10.72
C GLU A 61 -5.56 12.96 10.63
N VAL A 62 -5.00 11.78 10.92
CA VAL A 62 -3.60 11.51 10.60
C VAL A 62 -3.57 10.78 9.27
N VAL A 63 -2.98 11.42 8.27
CA VAL A 63 -2.82 10.90 6.91
C VAL A 63 -1.36 10.54 6.72
N TRP A 64 -1.09 9.37 6.18
CA TRP A 64 0.26 8.94 5.83
C TRP A 64 0.27 8.34 4.44
N ARG A 65 1.41 8.49 3.75
CA ARG A 65 1.64 7.77 2.49
C ARG A 65 2.43 6.52 2.78
N ASP A 66 1.86 5.39 2.38
CA ASP A 66 2.58 4.13 2.34
C ASP A 66 3.69 4.24 1.28
N ALA A 67 4.95 4.10 1.70
CA ALA A 67 6.10 4.14 0.80
C ALA A 67 6.19 2.86 -0.06
N ALA A 68 5.48 1.80 0.33
CA ALA A 68 5.38 0.59 -0.48
C ALA A 68 4.44 0.84 -1.66
N GLY A 69 5.00 0.93 -2.87
CA GLY A 69 4.23 1.05 -4.10
C GLY A 69 3.14 -0.03 -4.18
N LEU A 70 1.88 0.40 -4.13
CA LEU A 70 0.74 -0.48 -4.32
C LEU A 70 0.51 -0.69 -5.82
N LEU A 71 0.40 -1.95 -6.24
CA LEU A 71 -0.04 -2.26 -7.57
C LEU A 71 -1.54 -1.95 -7.69
N PRO A 72 -1.95 -1.18 -8.72
CA PRO A 72 -3.35 -0.88 -8.94
C PRO A 72 -4.12 -2.17 -9.28
N ILE A 73 -5.39 -2.21 -8.85
CA ILE A 73 -6.28 -3.35 -9.06
C ILE A 73 -6.37 -3.79 -10.53
N THR A 74 -6.27 -2.84 -11.47
CA THR A 74 -6.36 -3.11 -12.90
C THR A 74 -5.26 -4.04 -13.43
N LEU A 75 -4.14 -4.17 -12.72
CA LEU A 75 -3.04 -5.07 -13.07
C LEU A 75 -3.17 -6.45 -12.44
N ILE A 76 -4.02 -6.59 -11.41
CA ILE A 76 -4.18 -7.83 -10.67
C ILE A 76 -5.13 -8.74 -11.44
N VAL A 77 -4.70 -9.98 -11.65
CA VAL A 77 -5.47 -11.03 -12.31
C VAL A 77 -5.52 -12.26 -11.41
N GLN A 78 -6.57 -13.06 -11.58
CA GLN A 78 -6.71 -14.34 -10.89
C GLN A 78 -6.28 -15.49 -11.81
N ARG A 79 -5.39 -16.36 -11.32
CA ARG A 79 -4.99 -17.61 -11.98
C ARG A 79 -5.00 -18.72 -10.94
N ASP A 80 -5.60 -19.85 -11.27
CA ASP A 80 -5.66 -21.02 -10.39
C ASP A 80 -6.07 -20.68 -8.93
N GLN A 81 -7.11 -19.85 -8.81
CA GLN A 81 -7.64 -19.32 -7.54
C GLN A 81 -6.71 -18.38 -6.75
N GLN A 82 -5.54 -18.03 -7.29
CA GLN A 82 -4.59 -17.09 -6.71
C GLN A 82 -4.66 -15.74 -7.41
N LEU A 83 -4.60 -14.65 -6.64
CA LEU A 83 -4.46 -13.29 -7.16
C LEU A 83 -2.97 -12.99 -7.38
N GLY A 84 -2.65 -12.33 -8.48
CA GLY A 84 -1.27 -11.99 -8.82
C GLY A 84 -1.16 -11.02 -9.99
N VAL A 85 0.06 -10.79 -10.44
CA VAL A 85 0.36 -9.96 -11.62
C VAL A 85 1.23 -10.71 -12.60
N PHE A 86 1.20 -10.27 -13.86
CA PHE A 86 2.15 -10.74 -14.87
C PHE A 86 3.35 -9.81 -14.95
N VAL A 87 4.54 -10.40 -14.83
CA VAL A 87 5.82 -9.74 -15.06
C VAL A 87 6.42 -10.26 -16.37
N ALA A 88 7.24 -9.44 -17.03
CA ALA A 88 8.01 -9.88 -18.17
C ALA A 88 9.35 -10.45 -17.70
N ASP A 89 9.56 -11.75 -17.94
CA ASP A 89 10.83 -12.44 -17.75
C ASP A 89 11.45 -12.65 -19.14
N GLY A 90 12.23 -11.67 -19.58
CA GLY A 90 12.69 -11.59 -20.97
C GLY A 90 11.53 -11.39 -21.95
N GLN A 91 11.28 -12.38 -22.82
CA GLN A 91 10.17 -12.39 -23.78
C GLN A 91 8.99 -13.27 -23.32
N LYS A 92 8.97 -13.70 -22.06
CA LYS A 92 7.89 -14.54 -21.53
C LYS A 92 7.12 -13.85 -20.42
N ALA A 93 5.82 -14.11 -20.40
CA ALA A 93 4.95 -13.73 -19.31
C ALA A 93 5.18 -14.70 -18.15
N ARG A 94 5.40 -14.16 -16.96
CA ARG A 94 5.49 -14.96 -15.73
C ARG A 94 4.45 -14.48 -14.74
N PHE A 95 3.62 -15.40 -14.26
CA PHE A 95 2.66 -15.12 -13.20
C PHE A 95 3.35 -15.08 -11.84
N MET A 96 3.20 -13.96 -11.14
CA MET A 96 3.71 -13.76 -9.80
C MET A 96 2.53 -13.64 -8.84
N ALA A 97 2.32 -14.68 -8.03
CA ALA A 97 1.27 -14.69 -7.02
C ALA A 97 1.52 -13.64 -5.93
N LEU A 98 0.45 -12.97 -5.52
CA LEU A 98 0.43 -11.99 -4.43
C LEU A 98 -0.42 -12.59 -3.30
N PRO A 99 0.16 -13.36 -2.37
CA PRO A 99 -0.58 -14.14 -1.39
C PRO A 99 -1.43 -13.29 -0.42
N MET A 100 -1.09 -12.00 -0.29
CA MET A 100 -1.83 -11.04 0.55
C MET A 100 -2.78 -10.14 -0.26
N ALA A 101 -2.88 -10.34 -1.58
CA ALA A 101 -3.82 -9.61 -2.40
C ALA A 101 -5.26 -10.02 -2.06
N GLN A 102 -6.15 -9.03 -2.13
CA GLN A 102 -7.58 -9.21 -1.93
C GLN A 102 -8.31 -8.71 -3.17
N GLU A 103 -9.36 -9.42 -3.54
CA GLU A 103 -10.19 -9.02 -4.66
C GLU A 103 -10.78 -7.63 -4.40
N GLY A 104 -10.81 -6.78 -5.43
CA GLY A 104 -11.30 -5.41 -5.29
C GLY A 104 -10.31 -4.41 -4.67
N ARG A 105 -9.08 -4.81 -4.31
CA ARG A 105 -8.11 -3.94 -3.61
C ARG A 105 -6.75 -3.85 -4.30
N PRO A 106 -6.08 -2.69 -4.26
CA PRO A 106 -4.66 -2.60 -4.57
C PRO A 106 -3.84 -3.55 -3.68
N ALA A 107 -2.75 -4.09 -4.21
CA ALA A 107 -1.91 -5.05 -3.50
C ALA A 107 -0.45 -4.61 -3.50
N ARG A 108 0.25 -4.86 -2.38
CA ARG A 108 1.72 -4.72 -2.34
C ARG A 108 2.36 -5.86 -3.14
N ALA A 109 3.39 -5.54 -3.90
CA ALA A 109 4.22 -6.52 -4.56
C ALA A 109 5.68 -6.31 -4.15
N ASN A 110 6.33 -7.37 -3.65
CA ASN A 110 7.74 -7.35 -3.31
C ASN A 110 8.56 -7.73 -4.55
N LEU A 111 8.60 -6.81 -5.53
CA LEU A 111 9.30 -6.99 -6.80
C LEU A 111 10.54 -6.09 -6.84
N PRO A 112 11.65 -6.52 -7.48
CA PRO A 112 12.75 -5.63 -7.80
C PRO A 112 12.26 -4.37 -8.54
N PRO A 113 12.82 -3.18 -8.30
CA PRO A 113 12.35 -1.92 -8.90
C PRO A 113 12.33 -1.93 -10.43
N ASP A 114 13.26 -2.68 -11.04
CA ASP A 114 13.42 -2.76 -12.50
C ASP A 114 12.52 -3.82 -13.15
N THR A 115 11.61 -4.42 -12.39
CA THR A 115 10.69 -5.46 -12.88
C THR A 115 9.68 -4.87 -13.84
N LEU A 116 9.66 -5.35 -15.08
CA LEU A 116 8.69 -4.93 -16.08
C LEU A 116 7.33 -5.61 -15.84
N LEU A 117 6.30 -4.80 -15.59
CA LEU A 117 4.93 -5.26 -15.42
C LEU A 117 4.17 -5.26 -16.76
N VAL A 118 3.33 -6.27 -16.96
CA VAL A 118 2.38 -6.26 -18.08
C VAL A 118 1.18 -5.40 -17.71
N VAL A 119 1.05 -4.24 -18.37
CA VAL A 119 -0.01 -3.26 -18.08
C VAL A 119 -1.22 -3.32 -19.01
N ARG A 120 -1.14 -4.07 -20.10
CA ARG A 120 -2.23 -4.29 -21.06
C ARG A 120 -2.24 -5.72 -21.56
N GLY A 121 -3.43 -6.28 -21.76
CA GLY A 121 -3.62 -7.65 -22.28
C GLY A 121 -3.43 -8.77 -21.24
N GLN A 122 -3.08 -8.42 -20.00
CA GLN A 122 -2.80 -9.35 -18.89
C GLN A 122 -3.94 -10.34 -18.61
N SER A 123 -5.20 -9.96 -18.86
CA SER A 123 -6.36 -10.83 -18.65
C SER A 123 -6.34 -12.08 -19.54
N ARG A 124 -5.68 -12.02 -20.71
CA ARG A 124 -5.61 -13.13 -21.67
C ARG A 124 -4.33 -13.98 -21.54
N LEU A 125 -3.35 -13.51 -20.76
CA LEU A 125 -2.07 -14.22 -20.63
C LEU A 125 -2.17 -15.43 -19.70
N GLN A 126 -1.40 -16.45 -20.04
CA GLN A 126 -1.05 -17.58 -19.19
C GLN A 126 0.44 -17.53 -18.83
N ASP A 127 0.82 -18.29 -17.81
CA ASP A 127 2.23 -18.41 -17.44
C ASP A 127 3.02 -19.07 -18.57
N GLY A 128 4.13 -18.46 -18.95
CA GLY A 128 4.99 -18.90 -20.04
C GLY A 128 4.62 -18.36 -21.43
N ASP A 129 3.53 -17.61 -21.57
CA ASP A 129 3.13 -17.01 -22.85
C ASP A 129 4.20 -16.08 -23.41
N GLU A 130 4.34 -16.06 -24.74
CA GLU A 130 5.24 -15.12 -25.40
C GLU A 130 4.71 -13.69 -25.35
N LEU A 131 5.57 -12.76 -24.95
CA LEU A 131 5.29 -11.34 -24.90
C LEU A 131 5.82 -10.64 -26.13
N SER A 132 4.94 -9.91 -26.79
CA SER A 132 5.32 -8.91 -27.80
C SER A 132 5.23 -7.52 -27.18
N PHE A 133 6.37 -6.85 -27.03
CA PHE A 133 6.42 -5.50 -26.50
C PHE A 133 5.96 -4.49 -27.56
N SER A 134 4.81 -3.86 -27.36
CA SER A 134 4.46 -2.64 -28.08
C SER A 134 4.71 -1.44 -27.17
N ARG A 135 5.46 -0.43 -27.63
CA ARG A 135 5.52 0.85 -26.92
C ARG A 135 4.14 1.52 -26.89
N PRO A 136 3.78 2.21 -25.80
CA PRO A 136 2.52 2.95 -25.70
C PRO A 136 2.45 4.10 -26.69
#